data_AF-A0AA35SN59-F1
#
_entry.id   AF-A0AA35SN59-F1
#
_cell.length_a   1.000
_cell.length_b   1.000
_cell.length_c   1.000
_cell.angle_alpha   90.00
_cell.angle_beta   90.00
_cell.angle_gamma   90.00
#
_symmetry.space_group_name_H-M   'P 1'
#
loop_
_entity.id
_entity.type
_entity.pdbx_description
1 polymer ?
#
loop_
_entity_poly.entity_id
_entity_poly.type
_entity_poly.pdbx_seq_one_letter_code
_entity_poly.pdbx_strand_id
1 'polypeptide(L)'
;MERREGEDGGQLSQRVQESLREELKLQESQVTMDNVTAWLKASRKGRTPGVSPTPRPRAVTTTTTTSQTPATPPPSSREPTGLDRMVDQVSAVLPQVPHTTIRKDLLRTQSVDATIANFLEGVVTYDPIPSPPAKPAPKPLPPPSYITSTPPTFKSSSLRPRKYYSPAMEAMHRQLSLEERKRELVQKARQSYIEKHGLNVSG
;
A
#
# COMPACT_ATOMS: atom_id res chain seq x y z
N MET A 1 -23.36 40.07 11.82
CA MET A 1 -22.10 40.14 11.06
C MET A 1 -22.40 40.78 9.72
N GLU A 2 -21.98 42.04 9.59
CA GLU A 2 -22.18 42.87 8.40
C GLU A 2 -21.15 42.46 7.33
N ARG A 3 -21.62 42.07 6.14
CA ARG A 3 -20.73 41.81 4.99
C ARG A 3 -20.29 43.16 4.43
N ARG A 4 -18.99 43.44 4.40
CA ARG A 4 -18.45 44.55 3.60
C ARG A 4 -18.04 44.04 2.23
N GLU A 5 -18.46 44.77 1.20
CA GLU A 5 -18.21 44.46 -0.21
C GLU A 5 -16.71 44.61 -0.52
N GLY A 6 -16.11 43.57 -1.11
CA GLY A 6 -14.75 43.59 -1.66
C GLY A 6 -13.71 42.66 -1.02
N GLU A 7 -14.06 41.85 -0.03
CA GLU A 7 -13.13 40.92 0.62
C GLU A 7 -12.79 39.73 -0.30
N ASP A 8 -11.54 39.64 -0.77
CA ASP A 8 -11.00 38.44 -1.43
C ASP A 8 -11.06 37.24 -0.49
N GLY A 9 -11.26 36.03 -1.02
CA GLY A 9 -11.42 34.82 -0.19
C GLY A 9 -10.27 34.60 0.79
N GLY A 10 -9.05 35.05 0.45
CA GLY A 10 -7.90 35.03 1.35
C GLY A 10 -8.07 35.96 2.56
N GLN A 11 -8.61 37.16 2.35
CA GLN A 11 -8.81 38.16 3.40
C GLN A 11 -9.91 37.74 4.38
N LEU A 12 -10.99 37.12 3.89
CA LEU A 12 -12.03 36.53 4.75
C LEU A 12 -11.46 35.42 5.62
N SER A 13 -10.66 34.51 5.04
CA SER A 13 -10.00 33.43 5.79
C SER A 13 -9.08 33.98 6.87
N GLN A 14 -8.32 35.02 6.55
CA GLN A 14 -7.43 35.68 7.49
C GLN A 14 -8.21 36.35 8.64
N ARG A 15 -9.32 37.01 8.34
CA ARG A 15 -10.18 37.67 9.34
C ARG A 15 -10.90 36.70 10.25
N VAL A 16 -11.41 35.59 9.71
CA VAL A 16 -12.00 34.50 10.49
C VAL A 16 -10.96 33.88 11.41
N GLN A 17 -9.75 33.69 10.89
CA GLN A 17 -8.63 33.15 11.66
C GLN A 17 -8.17 34.13 12.76
N GLU A 18 -8.14 35.43 12.49
CA GLU A 18 -7.87 36.49 13.47
C GLU A 18 -8.95 36.55 14.55
N SER A 19 -10.24 36.55 14.18
CA SER A 19 -11.36 36.57 15.12
C SER A 19 -11.34 35.33 16.03
N LEU A 20 -11.06 34.15 15.47
CA LEU A 20 -10.95 32.92 16.24
C LEU A 20 -9.74 32.95 17.18
N ARG A 21 -8.63 33.57 16.77
CA ARG A 21 -7.42 33.72 17.59
C ARG A 21 -7.64 34.66 18.77
N GLU A 22 -8.28 35.81 18.55
CA GLU A 22 -8.61 36.76 19.62
C GLU A 22 -9.56 36.12 20.65
N GLU A 23 -10.57 35.38 20.18
CA GLU A 23 -11.57 34.75 21.05
C GLU A 23 -10.97 33.61 21.89
N LEU A 24 -10.05 32.82 21.33
CA LEU A 24 -9.39 31.73 22.04
C LEU A 24 -8.19 32.19 22.90
N LYS A 25 -7.85 33.48 22.92
CA LYS A 25 -6.66 34.04 23.63
C LYS A 25 -5.38 33.24 23.38
N LEU A 26 -5.27 32.61 22.22
CA LEU A 26 -4.11 31.78 21.88
C LEU A 26 -2.95 32.72 21.58
N GLN A 27 -2.01 32.80 22.52
CA GLN A 27 -0.71 33.43 22.31
C GLN A 27 -0.11 32.89 21.00
N GLU A 28 0.30 33.81 20.13
CA GLU A 28 0.80 33.55 18.78
C GLU A 28 1.90 32.49 18.78
N SER A 29 1.53 31.23 18.57
CA SER A 29 2.49 30.17 18.34
C SER A 29 2.94 30.28 16.90
N GLN A 30 4.14 30.84 16.71
CA GLN A 30 4.81 30.89 15.41
C GLN A 30 4.79 29.49 14.80
N VAL A 31 4.12 29.34 13.65
CA VAL A 31 4.09 28.09 12.91
C VAL A 31 5.45 27.92 12.24
N THR A 32 6.43 27.42 13.00
CA THR A 32 7.75 27.09 12.47
C THR A 32 7.65 25.79 11.66
N MET A 33 8.44 25.67 10.58
CA MET A 33 8.51 24.45 9.76
C MET A 33 8.76 23.18 10.59
N ASP A 34 9.46 23.31 11.71
CA ASP A 34 9.73 22.22 12.65
C ASP A 34 8.46 21.70 13.33
N ASN A 35 7.50 22.59 13.64
CA ASN A 35 6.21 22.21 14.22
C ASN A 35 5.33 21.48 13.19
N VAL A 36 5.32 21.96 11.94
CA VAL A 36 4.59 21.32 10.84
C VAL A 36 5.15 19.93 10.54
N THR A 37 6.48 19.79 10.49
CA THR A 37 7.14 18.51 10.26
C THR A 37 6.98 17.56 11.45
N ALA A 38 7.03 18.04 12.69
CA ALA A 38 6.72 17.26 13.88
C ALA A 38 5.27 16.75 13.87
N TRP A 39 4.31 17.62 13.54
CA TRP A 39 2.90 17.24 13.44
C TRP A 39 2.64 16.22 12.31
N LEU A 40 3.29 16.39 11.16
CA LEU A 40 3.21 15.44 10.05
C LEU A 40 3.88 14.09 10.39
N LYS A 41 4.92 14.10 11.22
CA LYS A 41 5.58 12.88 11.72
C LYS A 41 4.74 12.17 12.79
N ALA A 42 4.12 12.92 13.71
CA ALA A 42 3.21 12.40 14.73
C ALA A 42 1.94 11.78 14.12
N SER A 43 1.36 12.44 13.12
CA SER A 43 0.17 11.95 12.41
C SER A 43 0.42 10.66 11.62
N ARG A 44 1.68 10.36 11.27
CA ARG A 44 2.10 9.08 10.66
C ARG A 44 2.35 7.98 11.70
N LYS A 45 2.68 8.33 12.94
CA LYS A 45 2.95 7.38 14.04
C LYS A 45 1.66 6.83 14.68
N GLY A 46 0.50 7.46 14.43
CA GLY A 46 -0.81 7.06 14.96
C GLY A 46 -1.48 5.83 14.31
N ARG A 47 -0.82 5.13 13.38
CA ARG A 47 -1.26 3.83 12.85
C ARG A 47 -0.25 2.74 13.19
N THR A 48 -0.24 2.31 14.44
CA THR A 48 0.31 1.01 14.85
C THR A 48 -0.72 0.34 15.76
N PRO A 49 -1.13 -0.92 15.52
CA PRO A 49 -1.87 -1.66 16.52
C PRO A 49 -0.87 -2.15 17.57
N GLY A 50 -1.11 -1.72 18.81
CA GLY A 50 -0.80 -2.47 20.03
C GLY A 50 0.66 -2.83 20.30
N VAL A 51 1.38 -1.95 20.99
CA VAL A 51 2.30 -2.36 22.07
C VAL A 51 2.19 -1.33 23.19
N SER A 52 1.48 -1.69 24.26
CA SER A 52 1.49 -0.98 25.54
C SER A 52 2.82 -1.25 26.26
N PRO A 53 3.43 -0.26 26.92
CA PRO A 53 4.51 -0.49 27.87
C PRO A 53 3.90 -0.72 29.25
N THR A 54 4.35 -1.75 29.98
CA THR A 54 4.05 -1.85 31.42
C THR A 54 5.29 -2.39 32.14
N PRO A 55 5.81 -1.68 33.15
CA PRO A 55 6.87 -2.21 34.00
C PRO A 55 6.23 -3.07 35.11
N ARG A 56 6.74 -4.27 35.37
CA ARG A 56 6.38 -5.03 36.58
C ARG A 56 7.59 -5.74 37.17
N PRO A 57 7.81 -5.67 38.50
CA PRO A 57 8.88 -6.38 39.17
C PRO A 57 8.48 -7.83 39.50
N ARG A 58 9.48 -8.72 39.34
CA ARG A 58 9.93 -9.88 40.14
C ARG A 58 8.94 -10.76 40.95
N ALA A 59 9.28 -12.08 40.95
CA ALA A 59 8.96 -13.19 41.87
C ALA A 59 7.68 -14.01 41.57
N VAL A 60 7.58 -15.33 41.81
CA VAL A 60 8.46 -16.53 41.86
C VAL A 60 7.49 -17.73 42.07
N THR A 61 7.80 -18.88 41.43
CA THR A 61 7.36 -20.28 41.70
C THR A 61 5.91 -20.80 41.53
N THR A 62 5.85 -21.98 40.87
CA THR A 62 5.05 -23.21 41.14
C THR A 62 3.51 -23.12 41.02
N THR A 63 2.73 -24.07 40.46
CA THR A 63 2.87 -25.51 40.19
C THR A 63 1.67 -25.99 39.34
N THR A 64 1.89 -26.95 38.43
CA THR A 64 1.03 -28.10 38.03
C THR A 64 -0.49 -27.94 37.86
N THR A 65 -1.05 -28.37 36.70
CA THR A 65 -1.78 -29.66 36.50
C THR A 65 -2.77 -29.59 35.29
N THR A 66 -2.53 -30.47 34.29
CA THR A 66 -3.46 -31.16 33.37
C THR A 66 -4.38 -30.39 32.40
N SER A 67 -4.21 -30.65 31.08
CA SER A 67 -5.24 -31.19 30.13
C SER A 67 -4.86 -31.00 28.65
N GLN A 68 -4.50 -32.11 27.98
CA GLN A 68 -4.91 -32.55 26.62
C GLN A 68 -5.16 -31.51 25.50
N THR A 69 -4.36 -31.56 24.42
CA THR A 69 -4.74 -31.81 22.99
C THR A 69 -3.56 -31.51 22.04
N PRO A 70 -3.40 -32.24 20.91
CA PRO A 70 -2.31 -32.04 19.96
C PRO A 70 -2.67 -30.89 19.01
N ALA A 71 -2.21 -29.68 19.35
CA ALA A 71 -2.33 -28.53 18.47
C ALA A 71 -1.16 -28.52 17.47
N THR A 72 -1.52 -28.74 16.21
CA THR A 72 -0.80 -28.35 14.99
C THR A 72 0.06 -27.10 15.23
N PRO A 73 1.37 -27.12 14.88
CA PRO A 73 2.16 -25.90 14.94
C PRO A 73 1.54 -24.86 13.99
N PRO A 74 1.32 -23.61 14.43
CA PRO A 74 0.84 -22.56 13.54
C PRO A 74 1.83 -22.41 12.37
N PRO A 75 1.37 -22.09 11.15
CA PRO A 75 2.27 -21.81 10.05
C PRO A 75 3.17 -20.65 10.47
N SER A 76 4.43 -20.96 10.73
CA SER A 76 5.45 -19.98 11.06
C SER A 76 5.43 -18.95 9.93
N SER A 77 4.98 -17.73 10.25
CA SER A 77 5.11 -16.56 9.40
C SER A 77 6.60 -16.35 9.18
N ARG A 78 7.15 -17.06 8.19
CA ARG A 78 8.56 -17.00 7.85
C ARG A 78 8.74 -15.66 7.17
N GLU A 79 8.98 -14.63 7.99
CA GLU A 79 9.38 -13.31 7.51
C GLU A 79 10.48 -13.53 6.46
N PRO A 80 10.35 -12.96 5.25
CA PRO A 80 11.33 -13.14 4.21
C PRO A 80 12.66 -12.64 4.75
N THR A 81 13.64 -13.55 4.83
CA THR A 81 14.96 -13.19 5.35
C THR A 81 15.55 -12.13 4.44
N GLY A 82 16.48 -11.29 4.94
CA GLY A 82 17.17 -10.30 4.10
C GLY A 82 17.72 -10.93 2.81
N LEU A 83 18.15 -12.19 2.90
CA LEU A 83 18.60 -12.99 1.77
C LEU A 83 17.47 -13.32 0.77
N ASP A 84 16.27 -13.67 1.22
CA ASP A 84 15.14 -13.94 0.31
C ASP A 84 14.78 -12.69 -0.50
N ARG A 85 14.85 -11.51 0.13
CA ARG A 85 14.65 -10.23 -0.58
C ARG A 85 15.72 -9.96 -1.64
N MET A 86 16.97 -10.32 -1.35
CA MET A 86 18.06 -10.22 -2.32
C MET A 86 17.88 -11.23 -3.47
N VAL A 87 17.41 -12.44 -3.18
CA VAL A 87 17.07 -13.44 -4.22
C VAL A 87 16.00 -12.91 -5.16
N ASP A 88 14.94 -12.28 -4.62
CA ASP A 88 13.87 -11.69 -5.44
C ASP A 88 14.35 -10.52 -6.31
N GLN A 89 15.30 -9.73 -5.83
CA GLN A 89 15.91 -8.66 -6.61
C GLN A 89 16.73 -9.20 -7.79
N VAL A 90 17.52 -10.26 -7.56
CA VAL A 90 18.32 -10.89 -8.61
C VAL A 90 17.42 -11.64 -9.61
N SER A 91 16.37 -12.32 -9.15
CA SER A 91 15.45 -13.04 -10.06
C SER A 91 14.63 -12.11 -10.95
N ALA A 92 14.37 -10.87 -10.51
CA ALA A 92 13.74 -9.85 -11.34
C ALA A 92 14.61 -9.41 -12.53
N VAL A 93 15.94 -9.45 -12.40
CA VAL A 93 16.88 -9.07 -13.48
C VAL A 93 17.38 -10.28 -14.28
N LEU A 94 17.40 -11.47 -13.69
CA LEU A 94 17.88 -12.70 -14.30
C LEU A 94 16.82 -13.82 -14.15
N PRO A 95 15.70 -13.76 -14.89
CA PRO A 95 14.58 -14.70 -14.72
C PRO A 95 14.91 -16.13 -15.14
N GLN A 96 15.93 -16.34 -15.98
CA GLN A 96 16.36 -17.68 -16.37
C GLN A 96 17.15 -18.43 -15.28
N VAL A 97 17.63 -17.74 -14.25
CA VAL A 97 18.46 -18.34 -13.20
C VAL A 97 17.59 -18.86 -12.04
N PRO A 98 17.73 -20.14 -11.62
CA PRO A 98 16.99 -20.68 -10.48
C PRO A 98 17.30 -19.97 -9.16
N HIS A 99 16.26 -19.75 -8.34
CA HIS A 99 16.37 -19.15 -7.00
C HIS A 99 17.35 -19.92 -6.09
N THR A 100 17.46 -21.24 -6.27
CA THR A 100 18.41 -22.09 -5.52
C THR A 100 19.86 -21.73 -5.81
N THR A 101 20.18 -21.36 -7.05
CA THR A 101 21.54 -21.03 -7.47
C THR A 101 21.89 -19.60 -7.06
N ILE A 102 20.94 -18.67 -7.22
CA ILE A 102 21.05 -17.30 -6.70
C ILE A 102 21.31 -17.30 -5.19
N ARG A 103 20.53 -18.09 -4.43
CA ARG A 103 20.71 -18.23 -2.98
C ARG A 103 22.09 -18.74 -2.59
N LYS A 104 22.62 -19.72 -3.33
CA LYS A 104 23.97 -20.26 -3.07
C LYS A 104 25.05 -19.21 -3.32
N ASP A 105 24.93 -18.43 -4.38
CA ASP A 105 25.92 -17.39 -4.70
C ASP A 105 25.84 -16.22 -3.71
N LEU A 106 24.62 -15.77 -3.36
CA LEU A 106 24.40 -14.73 -2.36
C LEU A 106 24.92 -15.09 -0.96
N LEU A 107 24.95 -16.38 -0.60
CA LEU A 107 25.59 -16.82 0.65
C LEU A 107 27.12 -16.61 0.62
N ARG A 108 27.74 -16.56 -0.56
CA ARG A 108 29.18 -16.35 -0.75
C ARG A 108 29.52 -14.87 -0.92
N THR A 109 28.78 -14.17 -1.76
CA THR A 109 29.06 -12.77 -2.15
C THR A 109 28.46 -11.75 -1.18
N GLN A 110 27.35 -12.11 -0.52
CA GLN A 110 26.53 -11.21 0.31
C GLN A 110 26.16 -9.87 -0.39
N SER A 111 26.19 -9.84 -1.72
CA SER A 111 25.96 -8.64 -2.52
C SER A 111 25.21 -8.99 -3.80
N VAL A 112 24.14 -8.24 -4.07
CA VAL A 112 23.28 -8.40 -5.25
C VAL A 112 24.07 -8.09 -6.52
N ASP A 113 24.81 -6.98 -6.54
CA ASP A 113 25.55 -6.53 -7.73
C ASP A 113 26.66 -7.51 -8.10
N ALA A 114 27.40 -8.02 -7.09
CA ALA A 114 28.45 -9.02 -7.32
C ALA A 114 27.86 -10.33 -7.85
N THR A 115 26.71 -10.75 -7.32
CA THR A 115 26.02 -11.96 -7.80
C THR A 115 25.52 -11.81 -9.24
N ILE A 116 24.98 -10.65 -9.62
CA ILE A 116 24.58 -10.39 -11.00
C ILE A 116 25.81 -10.45 -11.93
N ALA A 117 26.90 -9.78 -11.56
CA ALA A 117 28.15 -9.81 -12.33
C ALA A 117 28.67 -11.24 -12.52
N ASN A 118 28.72 -12.04 -11.46
CA ASN A 118 29.17 -13.43 -11.51
C ASN A 118 28.37 -14.30 -12.49
N PHE A 119 27.04 -14.10 -12.57
CA PHE A 119 26.20 -14.83 -13.52
C PHE A 119 26.38 -14.35 -14.96
N LEU A 120 26.62 -13.06 -15.18
CA LEU A 120 26.84 -12.48 -16.50
C LEU A 120 28.24 -12.79 -17.04
N GLU A 121 29.23 -12.82 -16.16
CA GLU A 121 30.63 -13.16 -16.46
C GLU A 121 30.85 -14.68 -16.59
N GLY A 122 29.85 -15.50 -16.24
CA GLY A 122 29.91 -16.96 -16.35
C GLY A 122 30.75 -17.64 -15.27
N VAL A 123 31.09 -16.94 -14.18
CA VAL A 123 31.82 -17.49 -13.02
C VAL A 123 30.97 -18.54 -12.30
N VAL A 124 29.63 -18.39 -12.33
CA VAL A 124 28.68 -19.32 -11.73
C VAL A 124 27.88 -20.02 -12.85
N THR A 125 28.06 -21.33 -12.96
CA THR A 125 27.27 -22.15 -13.88
C THR A 125 25.88 -22.45 -13.30
N TYR A 126 24.84 -22.32 -14.12
CA TYR A 126 23.48 -22.68 -13.75
C TYR A 126 22.77 -23.38 -14.91
N ASP A 127 21.88 -24.30 -14.58
CA ASP A 127 20.97 -24.89 -15.54
C ASP A 127 19.75 -23.97 -15.68
N PRO A 128 19.46 -23.43 -16.88
CA PRO A 128 18.32 -22.55 -17.08
C PRO A 128 17.03 -23.32 -16.86
N ILE A 129 16.06 -22.66 -16.19
CA ILE A 129 14.71 -23.23 -16.04
C ILE A 129 14.12 -23.42 -17.44
N PRO A 130 13.67 -24.63 -17.83
CA PRO A 130 13.05 -24.84 -19.12
C PRO A 130 11.78 -23.99 -19.21
N SER A 131 11.81 -23.00 -20.11
CA SER A 131 10.61 -22.25 -20.50
C SER A 131 9.52 -23.24 -20.90
N PRO A 132 8.28 -23.11 -20.41
CA PRO A 132 7.21 -24.01 -20.82
C PRO A 132 7.09 -23.97 -22.35
N PRO A 133 7.05 -25.13 -23.03
CA PRO A 133 7.01 -25.17 -24.48
C PRO A 133 5.78 -24.40 -24.97
N ALA A 134 6.00 -23.50 -25.94
CA ALA A 134 4.93 -22.82 -26.65
C ALA A 134 3.96 -23.87 -27.20
N LYS A 135 2.72 -23.85 -26.69
CA LYS A 135 1.68 -24.83 -27.04
C LYS A 135 1.46 -24.81 -28.57
N PRO A 136 1.57 -25.95 -29.29
CA PRO A 136 1.21 -26.00 -30.70
C PRO A 136 -0.30 -25.83 -30.87
N ALA A 137 -0.70 -25.18 -31.97
CA ALA A 137 -2.08 -24.84 -32.32
C ALA A 137 -3.03 -26.06 -32.33
N PRO A 138 -4.31 -25.91 -31.89
CA PRO A 138 -5.22 -27.04 -31.74
C PRO A 138 -5.79 -27.51 -33.10
N LYS A 139 -5.75 -28.82 -33.35
CA LYS A 139 -6.55 -29.50 -34.38
C LYS A 139 -7.94 -29.85 -33.80
N PRO A 140 -9.03 -29.84 -34.58
CA PRO A 140 -10.39 -30.02 -34.08
C PRO A 140 -10.81 -31.49 -34.07
N LEU A 141 -11.36 -32.01 -32.95
CA LEU A 141 -12.01 -33.32 -32.77
C LEU A 141 -12.94 -33.27 -31.50
N PRO A 142 -13.92 -34.18 -31.34
CA PRO A 142 -15.37 -33.90 -31.19
C PRO A 142 -15.88 -33.88 -29.72
N PRO A 143 -17.17 -33.56 -29.45
CA PRO A 143 -17.61 -33.16 -28.11
C PRO A 143 -17.95 -34.36 -27.20
N PRO A 144 -17.55 -34.34 -25.92
CA PRO A 144 -18.24 -35.09 -24.88
C PRO A 144 -19.21 -34.19 -24.11
N SER A 145 -20.42 -34.72 -23.95
CA SER A 145 -21.60 -34.11 -23.37
C SER A 145 -21.55 -34.00 -21.83
N TYR A 146 -22.09 -32.88 -21.33
CA TYR A 146 -22.57 -32.55 -19.96
C TYR A 146 -21.70 -32.93 -18.75
N ILE A 147 -21.27 -31.92 -17.97
CA ILE A 147 -21.88 -31.57 -16.67
C ILE A 147 -21.72 -30.05 -16.44
N THR A 148 -22.83 -29.35 -16.30
CA THR A 148 -22.92 -27.95 -15.87
C THR A 148 -22.41 -27.82 -14.45
N SER A 149 -21.27 -27.16 -14.25
CA SER A 149 -20.92 -26.57 -12.95
C SER A 149 -20.36 -25.18 -13.21
N THR A 150 -21.25 -24.20 -13.10
CA THR A 150 -20.92 -22.77 -13.10
C THR A 150 -20.13 -22.42 -11.83
N PRO A 151 -18.88 -21.93 -11.90
CA PRO A 151 -18.32 -21.17 -10.80
C PRO A 151 -18.97 -19.78 -10.77
N PRO A 152 -19.26 -19.22 -9.57
CA PRO A 152 -19.97 -17.96 -9.43
C PRO A 152 -19.18 -16.82 -10.08
N THR A 153 -19.92 -16.01 -10.83
CA THR A 153 -19.53 -14.71 -11.35
C THR A 153 -19.15 -13.77 -10.21
N PHE A 154 -17.89 -13.82 -9.78
CA PHE A 154 -17.30 -12.65 -9.15
C PHE A 154 -17.15 -11.60 -10.23
N LYS A 155 -18.02 -10.58 -10.17
CA LYS A 155 -17.85 -9.32 -10.89
C LYS A 155 -16.58 -8.64 -10.35
N SER A 156 -15.42 -9.13 -10.74
CA SER A 156 -14.16 -8.40 -10.57
C SER A 156 -14.23 -7.24 -11.53
N SER A 157 -14.29 -6.03 -10.98
CA SER A 157 -14.30 -4.79 -11.74
C SER A 157 -13.09 -4.75 -12.67
N SER A 158 -13.39 -4.75 -13.98
CA SER A 158 -12.62 -4.16 -15.07
C SER A 158 -11.10 -4.10 -14.89
N LEU A 159 -10.41 -5.24 -15.02
CA LEU A 159 -9.00 -5.25 -15.42
C LEU A 159 -8.95 -4.93 -16.91
N ARG A 160 -9.05 -3.64 -17.27
CA ARG A 160 -8.79 -3.21 -18.64
C ARG A 160 -7.30 -3.42 -18.95
N PRO A 161 -6.93 -3.78 -20.19
CA PRO A 161 -5.54 -3.84 -20.61
C PRO A 161 -4.87 -2.49 -20.36
N ARG A 162 -3.78 -2.48 -19.58
CA ARG A 162 -3.01 -1.29 -19.27
C ARG A 162 -2.42 -0.76 -20.58
N LYS A 163 -2.99 0.32 -21.11
CA LYS A 163 -2.38 1.09 -22.20
C LYS A 163 -0.98 1.52 -21.73
N TYR A 164 0.03 1.33 -22.58
CA TYR A 164 1.43 1.66 -22.28
C TYR A 164 1.61 3.18 -22.20
N TYR A 165 1.24 3.78 -21.08
CA TYR A 165 1.63 5.15 -20.72
C TYR A 165 2.96 5.10 -19.97
N SER A 166 3.84 6.07 -20.25
CA SER A 166 5.09 6.23 -19.49
C SER A 166 4.78 6.43 -18.00
N PRO A 167 5.68 6.02 -17.07
CA PRO A 167 5.43 6.13 -15.64
C PRO A 167 5.02 7.54 -15.16
N ALA A 168 5.55 8.59 -15.80
CA ALA A 168 5.17 9.99 -15.52
C ALA A 168 3.74 10.32 -15.95
N MET A 169 3.33 9.87 -17.14
CA MET A 169 1.96 10.05 -17.65
C MET A 169 0.94 9.25 -16.83
N GLU A 170 1.32 8.05 -16.38
CA GLU A 170 0.51 7.23 -15.46
C GLU A 170 0.34 7.91 -14.10
N ALA A 171 1.38 8.54 -13.54
CA ALA A 171 1.28 9.30 -12.30
C ALA A 171 0.33 10.50 -12.43
N MET A 172 0.44 11.25 -13.53
CA MET A 172 -0.46 12.37 -13.84
C MET A 172 -1.91 11.89 -14.02
N HIS A 173 -2.14 10.78 -14.72
CA HIS A 173 -3.48 10.21 -14.89
C HIS A 173 -4.09 9.74 -13.56
N ARG A 174 -3.28 9.18 -12.66
CA ARG A 174 -3.70 8.83 -11.29
C ARG A 174 -4.06 10.08 -10.47
N GLN A 175 -3.27 11.14 -10.58
CA GLN A 175 -3.55 12.42 -9.90
C GLN A 175 -4.87 13.02 -10.40
N LEU A 176 -5.09 13.05 -11.72
CA LEU A 176 -6.35 13.50 -12.32
C LEU A 176 -7.55 12.68 -11.82
N SER A 177 -7.40 11.35 -11.74
CA SER A 177 -8.46 10.47 -11.21
C SER A 177 -8.77 10.72 -9.72
N LEU A 178 -7.77 11.03 -8.91
CA LEU A 178 -7.97 11.37 -7.49
C LEU A 178 -8.69 12.71 -7.33
N GLU A 179 -8.31 13.71 -8.12
CA GLU A 179 -8.99 15.01 -8.12
C GLU A 179 -10.45 14.89 -8.55
N GLU A 180 -10.71 14.11 -9.61
CA GLU A 180 -12.07 13.86 -10.10
C GLU A 180 -12.93 13.20 -9.02
N ARG A 181 -12.43 12.12 -8.40
CA ARG A 181 -13.13 11.44 -7.29
C ARG A 181 -13.35 12.38 -6.09
N LYS A 182 -12.39 13.26 -5.78
CA LYS A 182 -12.53 14.27 -4.71
C LYS A 182 -13.64 15.25 -5.05
N ARG A 183 -13.68 15.76 -6.29
CA ARG A 183 -14.73 16.70 -6.74
C ARG A 183 -16.11 16.05 -6.64
N GLU A 184 -16.25 14.81 -7.10
CA GLU A 184 -17.50 14.06 -7.01
C GLU A 184 -17.96 13.87 -5.55
N LEU A 185 -17.04 13.46 -4.66
CA LEU A 185 -17.34 13.29 -3.24
C LEU A 185 -17.81 14.60 -2.60
N VAL A 186 -17.13 15.70 -2.88
CA VAL A 186 -17.51 17.03 -2.38
C VAL A 186 -18.86 17.47 -2.93
N GLN A 187 -19.12 17.28 -4.22
CA GLN A 187 -20.42 17.62 -4.83
C GLN A 187 -21.56 16.81 -4.22
N LYS A 188 -21.37 15.50 -4.06
CA LYS A 188 -22.35 14.61 -3.43
C LYS A 188 -22.61 15.00 -1.98
N ALA A 189 -21.55 15.31 -1.22
CA ALA A 189 -21.68 15.78 0.16
C ALA A 189 -22.47 17.09 0.23
N ARG A 190 -22.23 18.03 -0.70
CA ARG A 190 -23.01 19.28 -0.80
C ARG A 190 -24.48 19.01 -1.08
N GLN A 191 -24.80 18.15 -2.04
CA GLN A 191 -26.19 17.79 -2.37
C GLN A 191 -26.91 17.16 -1.18
N SER A 192 -26.30 16.15 -0.54
CA SER A 192 -26.87 15.52 0.64
C SER A 192 -27.00 16.49 1.83
N TYR A 193 -26.10 17.47 1.95
CA TYR A 193 -26.18 18.49 2.99
C TYR A 193 -27.35 19.45 2.74
N ILE A 194 -27.52 19.91 1.50
CA ILE A 194 -28.65 20.75 1.08
C ILE A 194 -29.99 20.03 1.32
N GLU A 195 -30.08 18.76 0.90
CA GLU A 195 -31.27 17.92 1.08
C GLU A 195 -31.61 17.75 2.57
N LYS A 196 -30.61 17.42 3.40
CA LYS A 196 -30.81 17.21 4.84
C LYS A 196 -31.15 18.48 5.60
N HIS A 197 -30.56 19.61 5.21
CA HIS A 197 -30.70 20.87 5.93
C HIS A 197 -31.67 21.85 5.27
N GLY A 198 -32.37 21.44 4.20
CA GLY A 198 -33.36 22.26 3.50
C GLY A 198 -32.80 23.58 2.99
N LEU A 199 -31.50 23.62 2.67
CA LEU A 199 -30.83 24.85 2.25
C LEU A 199 -31.23 25.17 0.82
N ASN A 200 -32.18 26.10 0.65
CA ASN A 200 -32.58 26.58 -0.66
C ASN A 200 -31.42 27.38 -1.27
N VAL A 201 -30.52 26.69 -1.98
CA VAL A 201 -29.48 27.32 -2.82
C VAL A 201 -30.15 27.85 -4.08
N SER A 202 -30.98 28.87 -3.89
CA SER A 202 -31.47 29.74 -4.95
C SER A 202 -30.33 30.68 -5.34
N GLY A 203 -29.74 30.43 -6.50
CA GLY A 203 -28.89 31.38 -7.22
C GLY A 203 -29.53 31.67 -8.57
#